data_AF-A0AAC9BLD7-F1
#
_entry.id   AF-A0AAC9BLD7-F1
#
_cell.length_a   1.000
_cell.length_b   1.000
_cell.length_c   1.000
_cell.angle_alpha   90.00
_cell.angle_beta   90.00
_cell.angle_gamma   90.00
#
_symmetry.space_group_name_H-M   'P 1'
#
loop_
_entity.id
_entity.type
_entity.pdbx_description
1 polymer ?
#
loop_
_entity_poly.entity_id
_entity_poly.type
_entity_poly.pdbx_seq_one_letter_code
_entity_poly.pdbx_strand_id
1 'polypeptide(L)'
;MASMSERNGKRIAIGARPPANPHAEAWIRQGDADGVQKGDLYTARLTLDITPAMRARIKVSAFTQGVTVAELLRALLEREFPEKTS
;
A
#
# COMPACT_ATOMS: atom_id res chain seq x y z
N MET A 1 -5.06 48.41 28.43
CA MET A 1 -4.50 47.20 29.05
C MET A 1 -5.23 46.00 28.48
N ALA A 2 -4.49 44.98 28.04
CA ALA A 2 -4.90 43.95 27.09
C ALA A 2 -6.01 43.01 27.59
N SER A 3 -6.99 42.68 26.73
CA SER A 3 -7.85 41.50 26.88
C SER A 3 -7.16 40.31 26.21
N MET A 4 -6.63 39.41 27.03
CA MET A 4 -5.92 38.21 26.63
C MET A 4 -6.92 37.11 26.19
N SER A 5 -6.60 36.47 25.08
CA SER A 5 -7.31 35.36 24.44
C SER A 5 -7.30 34.07 25.26
N GLU A 6 -8.43 33.36 25.33
CA GLU A 6 -8.44 31.94 25.70
C GLU A 6 -9.27 31.11 24.70
N ARG A 7 -8.55 30.54 23.73
CA ARG A 7 -9.00 29.45 22.87
C ARG A 7 -9.16 28.21 23.76
N ASN A 8 -10.38 27.88 24.14
CA ASN A 8 -10.67 26.69 24.93
C ASN A 8 -10.46 25.42 24.07
N GLY A 9 -9.22 24.92 24.03
CA GLY A 9 -8.87 23.63 23.46
C GLY A 9 -9.39 22.52 24.37
N LYS A 10 -10.43 21.81 23.91
CA LYS A 10 -11.09 20.69 24.59
C LYS A 10 -10.05 19.63 24.95
N ARG A 11 -9.59 19.63 26.21
CA ARG A 11 -8.57 18.70 26.74
C ARG A 11 -9.13 17.28 26.72
N ILE A 12 -8.64 16.44 25.81
CA ILE A 12 -8.92 15.01 25.81
C ILE A 12 -8.12 14.39 26.96
N ALA A 13 -8.80 13.83 27.96
CA ALA A 13 -8.15 13.15 29.07
C ALA A 13 -7.36 11.93 28.54
N ILE A 14 -6.12 11.72 29.02
CA ILE A 14 -5.33 10.53 28.69
C ILE A 14 -6.12 9.30 29.17
N GLY A 15 -6.66 8.52 28.22
CA GLY A 15 -7.56 7.39 28.47
C GLY A 15 -8.97 7.53 27.87
N ALA A 16 -9.37 8.72 27.42
CA ALA A 16 -10.62 8.89 26.68
C ALA A 16 -10.46 8.37 25.24
N ARG A 17 -11.29 7.40 24.84
CA ARG A 17 -11.34 6.91 23.46
C ARG A 17 -11.60 8.11 22.53
N PRO A 18 -10.75 8.36 21.52
CA PRO A 18 -11.02 9.38 20.50
C PRO A 18 -12.40 9.17 19.88
N PRO A 19 -13.15 10.22 19.53
CA PRO A 19 -14.41 10.07 18.82
C PRO A 19 -14.19 9.25 17.55
N ALA A 20 -15.13 8.36 17.24
CA ALA A 20 -15.07 7.49 16.06
C ALA A 20 -14.73 8.34 14.83
N ASN A 21 -13.53 8.14 14.28
CA ASN A 21 -13.06 8.91 13.14
C ASN A 21 -13.51 8.19 11.87
N PRO A 22 -14.46 8.75 11.10
CA PRO A 22 -14.95 8.11 9.88
C PRO A 22 -13.84 7.91 8.83
N HIS A 23 -12.75 8.70 8.88
CA HIS A 23 -11.58 8.46 8.03
C HIS A 23 -10.80 7.20 8.43
N ALA A 24 -10.71 6.88 9.72
CA ALA A 24 -10.05 5.67 10.19
C ALA A 24 -10.87 4.42 9.81
N GLU A 25 -12.20 4.50 9.94
CA GLU A 25 -13.10 3.43 9.49
C GLU A 25 -13.07 3.25 7.96
N ALA A 26 -12.94 4.34 7.21
CA ALA A 26 -12.74 4.28 5.76
C ALA A 26 -11.42 3.61 5.39
N TRP A 27 -10.31 3.89 6.09
CA TRP A 27 -9.02 3.21 5.88
C TRP A 27 -9.10 1.71 6.19
N ILE A 28 -9.81 1.33 7.25
CA ILE A 28 -10.00 -0.08 7.62
C ILE A 28 -10.87 -0.80 6.58
N ARG A 29 -11.98 -0.20 6.16
CA ARG A 29 -12.86 -0.79 5.14
C ARG A 29 -12.23 -0.82 3.74
N GLN A 30 -11.38 0.14 3.42
CA GLN A 30 -10.70 0.16 2.12
C GLN A 30 -9.67 -0.97 2.00
N GLY A 31 -9.02 -1.38 3.10
CA GLY A 31 -8.18 -2.57 3.13
C GLY A 31 -8.96 -3.89 3.02
N ASP A 32 -10.22 -3.91 3.45
CA ASP A 32 -11.11 -5.09 3.41
C ASP A 32 -11.80 -5.24 2.04
N ALA A 33 -12.16 -4.12 1.40
CA ALA A 33 -12.83 -4.07 0.09
C ALA A 33 -11.91 -4.31 -1.12
N ASP A 34 -10.58 -4.39 -0.91
CA ASP A 34 -9.61 -4.79 -1.95
C ASP A 34 -9.69 -6.30 -2.26
N GLY A 35 -10.48 -7.06 -1.50
CA GLY A 35 -10.80 -8.45 -1.79
C GLY A 35 -11.81 -8.57 -2.94
N VAL A 36 -11.34 -9.01 -4.10
CA VAL A 36 -12.13 -9.57 -5.22
C VAL A 36 -12.76 -8.53 -6.16
N GLN A 37 -11.93 -8.00 -7.05
CA GLN A 37 -12.37 -7.54 -8.37
C GLN A 37 -12.20 -8.69 -9.37
N LYS A 38 -13.04 -8.82 -10.40
CA LYS A 38 -13.03 -9.94 -11.37
C LYS A 38 -11.68 -10.15 -12.11
N GLY A 39 -10.85 -9.10 -12.21
CA GLY A 39 -9.47 -9.20 -12.70
C GLY A 39 -8.51 -9.92 -11.74
N ASP A 40 -8.88 -10.05 -10.47
CA ASP A 40 -8.18 -10.76 -9.39
C ASP A 40 -8.39 -12.28 -9.47
N LEU A 41 -9.39 -12.76 -10.23
CA LEU A 41 -9.71 -14.20 -10.36
C LEU A 41 -8.58 -15.03 -10.98
N TYR A 42 -7.68 -14.39 -11.73
CA TYR A 42 -6.54 -15.04 -12.39
C TYR A 42 -5.18 -14.47 -11.93
N THR A 43 -5.15 -13.64 -10.87
CA THR A 43 -3.90 -13.10 -10.33
C THR A 43 -3.62 -13.66 -8.94
N ALA A 44 -2.43 -14.22 -8.73
CA ALA A 44 -1.95 -14.68 -7.44
C ALA A 44 -0.98 -13.67 -6.81
N ARG A 45 -0.99 -13.54 -5.48
CA ARG A 45 0.02 -12.77 -4.73
C ARG A 45 1.32 -13.56 -4.65
N LEU A 46 2.43 -12.95 -5.07
CA LEU A 46 3.77 -13.54 -5.01
C LEU A 46 4.60 -12.88 -3.90
N THR A 47 4.96 -13.66 -2.88
CA THR A 47 5.89 -13.23 -1.81
C THR A 47 7.25 -13.87 -2.05
N LEU A 48 8.31 -13.07 -2.05
CA LEU A 48 9.68 -13.51 -2.33
C LEU A 48 10.63 -13.06 -1.23
N ASP A 49 11.36 -14.01 -0.65
CA ASP A 49 12.51 -13.71 0.18
C ASP A 49 13.73 -13.45 -0.70
N ILE A 50 14.19 -12.20 -0.71
CA ILE A 50 15.36 -11.77 -1.48
C ILE A 50 16.29 -10.96 -0.58
N THR A 51 17.58 -10.95 -0.92
CA THR A 51 18.54 -10.14 -0.17
C THR A 51 18.25 -8.64 -0.32
N PRO A 52 18.58 -7.81 0.68
CA PRO A 52 18.40 -6.36 0.58
C PRO A 52 19.10 -5.75 -0.63
N ALA A 53 20.29 -6.27 -0.98
CA ALA A 53 21.04 -5.84 -2.15
C ALA A 53 20.32 -6.16 -3.47
N MET A 54 19.73 -7.35 -3.58
CA MET A 54 18.92 -7.73 -4.75
C MET A 54 17.67 -6.83 -4.87
N ARG A 55 16.97 -6.60 -3.76
CA ARG A 55 15.81 -5.68 -3.73
C ARG A 55 16.19 -4.27 -4.20
N ALA A 56 17.34 -3.76 -3.77
CA ALA A 56 17.83 -2.45 -4.19
C ALA A 56 18.07 -2.40 -5.71
N ARG A 57 18.73 -3.42 -6.27
CA ARG A 57 18.98 -3.52 -7.71
C ARG A 57 17.69 -3.58 -8.52
N ILE A 58 16.73 -4.41 -8.11
CA ILE A 58 15.41 -4.52 -8.77
C ILE A 58 14.70 -3.17 -8.76
N LYS A 59 14.69 -2.49 -7.61
CA LYS A 59 14.05 -1.17 -7.47
C LYS A 59 14.69 -0.11 -8.37
N VAL A 60 16.03 -0.08 -8.44
CA VAL A 60 16.75 0.85 -9.33
C VAL A 60 16.42 0.56 -10.79
N SER A 61 16.45 -0.70 -11.21
CA SER A 61 16.10 -1.07 -12.58
C SER A 61 14.66 -0.66 -12.96
N ALA A 62 13.69 -0.92 -12.07
CA ALA A 62 12.30 -0.53 -12.29
C ALA A 62 12.15 1.00 -12.42
N PHE A 63 12.82 1.76 -11.53
CA PHE A 63 12.81 3.22 -11.57
C PHE A 63 13.41 3.78 -12.87
N THR A 64 14.57 3.27 -13.30
CA THR A 64 15.22 3.69 -14.54
C THR A 64 14.37 3.41 -15.77
N GLN A 65 13.56 2.35 -15.74
CA GLN A 65 12.65 1.97 -16.83
C GLN A 65 11.27 2.65 -16.74
N GLY A 66 10.99 3.41 -15.68
CA GLY A 66 9.69 4.07 -15.47
C GLY A 66 8.53 3.12 -15.18
N VAL A 67 8.81 1.88 -14.74
CA VAL A 67 7.80 0.86 -14.43
C VAL A 67 7.80 0.52 -12.94
N THR A 68 6.74 -0.14 -12.46
CA THR A 68 6.73 -0.63 -11.08
C THR A 68 7.59 -1.91 -10.96
N VAL A 69 8.01 -2.23 -9.74
CA VAL A 69 8.70 -3.51 -9.47
C VAL A 69 7.83 -4.71 -9.85
N ALA A 70 6.51 -4.61 -9.62
CA ALA A 70 5.58 -5.68 -9.99
C ALA A 70 5.50 -5.87 -11.51
N GLU A 71 5.45 -4.79 -12.29
CA GLU A 71 5.48 -4.87 -13.76
C GLU A 71 6.79 -5.47 -14.27
N LEU A 72 7.93 -5.03 -13.72
CA LEU A 72 9.24 -5.56 -14.08
C LEU A 72 9.34 -7.08 -13.81
N LEU A 73 8.87 -7.52 -12.64
CA LEU A 73 8.88 -8.94 -12.27
C LEU A 73 7.90 -9.73 -13.13
N ARG A 74 6.71 -9.19 -13.45
CA ARG A 74 5.75 -9.85 -14.34
C ARG A 74 6.33 -10.07 -15.73
N ALA A 75 6.94 -9.04 -16.33
CA ALA A 75 7.58 -9.15 -17.64
C ALA A 75 8.77 -10.13 -17.65
N LEU A 76 9.51 -10.21 -16.53
CA LEU A 76 10.58 -11.20 -16.37
C LEU A 76 10.02 -12.62 -16.31
N LEU A 77 8.96 -12.84 -15.53
CA LEU A 77 8.31 -14.15 -15.38
C LEU A 77 7.64 -14.60 -16.68
N GLU A 78 6.97 -13.70 -17.41
CA GLU A 78 6.33 -14.01 -18.70
C GLU A 78 7.34 -14.42 -19.78
N ARG A 79 8.53 -13.80 -19.79
CA ARG A 79 9.62 -14.20 -20.70
C ARG A 79 10.18 -15.59 -20.36
N GLU A 80 10.28 -15.91 -19.08
CA GLU A 80 10.80 -17.21 -18.61
C GLU A 80 9.77 -18.33 -18.72
N PHE A 81 8.50 -18.01 -18.54
CA PHE A 81 7.35 -18.91 -18.59
C PHE A 81 6.32 -18.42 -19.61
N PRO A 82 6.62 -18.47 -20.92
CA PRO A 82 5.67 -18.05 -21.93
C PRO A 82 4.41 -18.94 -21.90
N GLU A 83 3.25 -18.36 -22.19
CA GLU A 83 2.02 -19.13 -22.35
C GLU A 83 2.19 -20.14 -23.48
N LYS A 84 2.22 -21.43 -23.12
CA LYS A 84 2.12 -22.49 -24.12
C LYS A 84 0.66 -22.54 -24.55
N THR A 85 0.35 -21.94 -25.68
CA THR A 85 -0.91 -22.22 -26.38
C THR A 85 -0.91 -23.71 -26.71
N SER A 86 -1.65 -24.49 -25.90
CA SER A 86 -1.97 -25.88 -26.21
C SER A 86 -3.19 -25.95 -27.11
#